data_AF-A0A396JG14-F1
#
_entry.id   AF-A0A396JG14-F1
#
_cell.length_a   1.000
_cell.length_b   1.000
_cell.length_c   1.000
_cell.angle_alpha   90.00
_cell.angle_beta   90.00
_cell.angle_gamma   90.00
#
_symmetry.space_group_name_H-M   'P 1'
#
loop_
_entity.id
_entity.type
_entity.pdbx_description
1 polymer ?
#
loop_
_entity_poly.entity_id
_entity_poly.type
_entity_poly.pdbx_seq_one_letter_code
_entity_poly.pdbx_strand_id
1 'polypeptide(L)'
;MFPWFAMGHSTPFIRLSNKLVIRGHKISFIIPKNTLNKLQHLNLHPNLITIVPITVPHVNCLPHDAETTSDVPSSLFPLIATAMDQTEKQIESLLKELKPQIVFFDFQYWLPNLTQKLGIKSLQYLIWNPISSAYLGNIPRQSQGSFLTEFDLMKPPSGFPDSSIKFYSHELRALVSHRN
;
A
#
# COMPACT_ATOMS: atom_id res chain seq x y z
N MET A 1 8.67 -6.02 6.43
CA MET A 1 7.88 -5.69 5.21
C MET A 1 6.43 -5.67 5.61
N PHE A 2 5.71 -4.57 5.35
CA PHE A 2 4.30 -4.42 5.69
C PHE A 2 3.55 -3.73 4.54
N PRO A 3 3.21 -4.46 3.46
CA PRO A 3 2.53 -3.90 2.30
C PRO A 3 1.05 -3.58 2.57
N TRP A 4 0.47 -2.75 1.72
CA TRP A 4 -1.00 -2.61 1.62
C TRP A 4 -1.68 -3.98 1.37
N PHE A 5 -2.87 -4.20 1.95
CA PHE A 5 -3.64 -5.45 1.85
C PHE A 5 -4.30 -5.64 0.46
N ALA A 6 -3.43 -5.73 -0.55
CA ALA A 6 -3.76 -5.97 -1.93
C ALA A 6 -2.68 -6.84 -2.58
N MET A 7 -3.08 -7.76 -3.45
CA MET A 7 -2.15 -8.65 -4.16
C MET A 7 -1.17 -7.88 -5.06
N GLY A 8 -1.63 -6.79 -5.68
CA GLY A 8 -0.81 -5.90 -6.48
C GLY A 8 0.33 -5.23 -5.71
N HIS A 9 0.18 -5.07 -4.39
CA HIS A 9 1.20 -4.51 -3.50
C HIS A 9 2.06 -5.61 -2.85
N SER A 10 1.41 -6.68 -2.39
CA SER A 10 2.11 -7.80 -1.74
C SER A 10 3.11 -8.50 -2.67
N THR A 11 2.77 -8.64 -3.96
CA THR A 11 3.61 -9.30 -4.97
C THR A 11 4.97 -8.61 -5.18
N PRO A 12 5.05 -7.31 -5.48
CA PRO A 12 6.34 -6.62 -5.59
C PRO A 12 7.09 -6.54 -4.27
N PHE A 13 6.40 -6.46 -3.12
CA PHE A 13 7.06 -6.51 -1.81
C PHE A 13 7.76 -7.85 -1.56
N ILE A 14 7.13 -8.99 -1.87
CA ILE A 14 7.79 -10.31 -1.69
C ILE A 14 8.92 -10.50 -2.71
N ARG A 15 8.78 -9.97 -3.93
CA ARG A 15 9.87 -9.94 -4.93
C ARG A 15 11.06 -9.11 -4.46
N LEU A 16 10.82 -7.94 -3.85
CA LEU A 16 11.88 -7.15 -3.22
C LEU A 16 12.52 -7.91 -2.06
N SER A 17 11.71 -8.57 -1.23
CA SER A 17 12.18 -9.40 -0.11
C SER A 17 13.14 -10.49 -0.57
N ASN A 18 12.80 -11.22 -1.65
CA ASN A 18 13.67 -12.23 -2.25
C ASN A 18 15.04 -11.64 -2.64
N LYS A 19 15.06 -10.43 -3.21
CA LYS A 19 16.32 -9.75 -3.60
C LYS A 19 17.14 -9.25 -2.41
N LEU A 20 16.50 -8.98 -1.26
CA LEU A 20 17.16 -8.49 -0.06
C LEU A 20 17.75 -9.65 0.76
N VAL A 21 17.06 -10.79 0.87
CA VAL A 21 17.59 -11.93 1.63
C VAL A 21 18.88 -12.48 1.04
N ILE A 22 19.02 -12.52 -0.29
CA ILE A 22 20.26 -12.95 -0.96
C ILE A 22 21.43 -11.98 -0.70
N ARG A 23 21.16 -10.76 -0.24
CA ARG A 23 22.15 -9.76 0.17
C ARG A 23 22.45 -9.81 1.67
N GLY A 24 21.98 -10.84 2.37
CA GLY A 24 22.24 -11.04 3.80
C GLY A 24 21.28 -10.31 4.73
N HIS A 25 20.17 -9.77 4.23
CA HIS A 25 19.15 -9.15 5.09
C HIS A 25 18.20 -10.21 5.66
N LYS A 26 17.91 -10.14 6.96
CA LYS A 26 16.82 -10.91 7.58
C LYS A 26 15.48 -10.22 7.29
N ILE A 27 14.50 -10.96 6.76
CA ILE A 27 13.20 -10.40 6.40
C ILE A 27 12.08 -11.05 7.21
N SER A 28 11.29 -10.20 7.87
CA SER A 28 9.94 -10.53 8.35
C SER A 28 8.91 -9.91 7.41
N PHE A 29 7.99 -10.73 6.90
CA PHE A 29 6.95 -10.33 5.94
C PHE A 29 5.58 -10.43 6.59
N ILE A 30 4.98 -9.28 6.90
CA ILE A 30 3.74 -9.19 7.67
C ILE A 30 2.56 -9.14 6.69
N ILE A 31 1.63 -10.09 6.80
CA ILE A 31 0.43 -10.19 5.95
C ILE A 31 -0.76 -10.78 6.72
N PRO A 32 -2.01 -10.53 6.25
CA PRO A 32 -3.17 -11.22 6.79
C PRO A 32 -3.04 -12.74 6.70
N LYS A 33 -3.48 -13.44 7.75
CA LYS A 33 -3.32 -14.90 7.92
C LYS A 33 -3.88 -15.71 6.73
N ASN A 34 -5.02 -15.33 6.16
CA ASN A 34 -5.64 -16.07 5.06
C ASN A 34 -5.00 -15.74 3.70
N THR A 35 -4.12 -14.73 3.65
CA THR A 35 -3.40 -14.35 2.43
C THR A 35 -2.15 -15.20 2.20
N LEU A 36 -1.67 -15.93 3.21
CA LEU A 36 -0.45 -16.75 3.11
C LEU A 36 -0.48 -17.72 1.92
N ASN A 37 -1.58 -18.45 1.75
CA ASN A 37 -1.73 -19.43 0.67
C ASN A 37 -1.66 -18.79 -0.73
N LYS A 38 -2.07 -17.52 -0.86
CA LYS A 38 -2.04 -16.76 -2.11
C LYS A 38 -0.62 -16.27 -2.46
N LEU A 39 0.29 -16.14 -1.49
CA LEU A 39 1.62 -15.53 -1.67
C LEU A 39 2.80 -16.49 -1.50
N GLN A 40 2.62 -17.63 -0.82
CA GLN A 40 3.72 -18.54 -0.47
C GLN A 40 4.55 -18.99 -1.67
N HIS A 41 3.92 -19.21 -2.83
CA HIS A 41 4.61 -19.64 -4.06
C HIS A 41 5.56 -18.57 -4.63
N LEU A 42 5.44 -17.32 -4.20
CA LEU A 42 6.32 -16.21 -4.60
C LEU A 42 7.53 -16.06 -3.66
N ASN A 43 7.54 -16.72 -2.51
CA ASN A 43 8.68 -16.75 -1.60
C ASN A 43 9.70 -17.77 -2.12
N LEU A 44 10.81 -17.27 -2.68
CA LEU A 44 11.86 -18.12 -3.25
C LEU A 44 12.86 -18.61 -2.20
N HIS A 45 12.76 -18.11 -0.97
CA HIS A 45 13.70 -18.37 0.11
C HIS A 45 12.95 -18.59 1.44
N PRO A 46 12.14 -19.67 1.57
CA PRO A 46 11.31 -19.91 2.75
C PRO A 46 12.09 -20.04 4.06
N ASN A 47 13.36 -20.45 3.99
CA ASN A 47 14.24 -20.54 5.15
C ASN A 47 14.84 -19.19 5.58
N LEU A 48 14.75 -18.16 4.75
CA LEU A 48 15.35 -16.83 4.99
C LEU A 48 14.31 -15.71 5.17
N ILE A 49 13.11 -15.90 4.60
CA ILE A 49 11.99 -14.98 4.75
C ILE A 49 10.99 -15.58 5.73
N THR A 50 10.84 -14.95 6.90
CA THR A 50 9.84 -15.31 7.88
C THR A 50 8.52 -14.63 7.54
N ILE A 51 7.48 -15.41 7.21
CA ILE A 51 6.12 -14.86 7.09
C ILE A 51 5.52 -14.70 8.49
N VAL A 52 5.01 -13.52 8.78
CA VAL A 52 4.39 -13.16 10.06
C VAL A 52 2.90 -12.91 9.82
N PRO A 53 2.04 -13.90 10.07
CA PRO A 53 0.60 -13.73 9.88
C PRO A 53 0.04 -12.78 10.94
N ILE A 54 -0.87 -11.91 10.52
CA ILE A 54 -1.63 -11.02 11.40
C ILE A 54 -3.13 -11.28 11.28
N THR A 55 -3.86 -10.90 12.34
CA THR A 55 -5.32 -10.97 12.33
C THR A 55 -5.86 -9.61 11.90
N VAL A 56 -6.59 -9.59 10.80
CA VAL A 56 -7.28 -8.38 10.36
C VAL A 56 -8.56 -8.23 11.19
N PRO A 57 -8.73 -7.14 11.94
CA PRO A 57 -9.95 -6.91 12.72
C PRO A 57 -11.14 -6.72 11.78
N HIS A 58 -12.29 -7.25 12.19
CA HIS A 58 -13.52 -7.06 11.44
C HIS A 58 -14.01 -5.61 11.55
N VAL A 59 -14.43 -5.05 10.41
CA VAL A 59 -15.06 -3.74 10.33
C VAL A 59 -16.49 -3.93 9.85
N ASN A 60 -17.44 -3.21 10.46
CA ASN A 60 -18.84 -3.24 10.04
C ASN A 60 -18.96 -3.04 8.52
N CYS A 61 -19.86 -3.81 7.90
CA CYS A 61 -20.09 -3.83 6.44
C CYS A 61 -18.97 -4.46 5.59
N LEU A 62 -17.88 -4.97 6.17
CA LEU A 62 -17.04 -5.95 5.48
C LEU A 62 -17.68 -7.34 5.53
N PRO A 63 -17.56 -8.15 4.47
CA PRO A 63 -17.85 -9.57 4.56
C PRO A 63 -17.00 -10.26 5.63
N HIS A 64 -17.54 -11.34 6.21
CA HIS A 64 -16.76 -12.18 7.13
C HIS A 64 -15.53 -12.74 6.38
N ASP A 65 -14.37 -12.77 7.05
CA ASP A 65 -13.07 -13.20 6.51
C ASP A 65 -12.49 -12.38 5.34
N ALA A 66 -13.08 -11.23 5.01
CA ALA A 66 -12.47 -10.29 4.06
C ALA A 66 -11.23 -9.64 4.68
N GLU A 67 -10.04 -9.98 4.15
CA GLU A 67 -8.76 -9.48 4.66
C GLU A 67 -8.03 -8.60 3.64
N THR A 68 -8.38 -8.74 2.35
CA THR A 68 -7.72 -8.04 1.26
C THR A 68 -8.73 -7.42 0.30
N THR A 69 -8.24 -6.47 -0.50
CA THR A 69 -9.01 -5.90 -1.63
C THR A 69 -9.42 -6.94 -2.69
N SER A 70 -8.84 -8.15 -2.68
CA SER A 70 -9.28 -9.24 -3.57
C SER A 70 -10.54 -9.95 -3.09
N ASP A 71 -10.95 -9.73 -1.84
CA ASP A 71 -12.10 -10.41 -1.23
C ASP A 71 -13.39 -9.56 -1.30
N VAL A 72 -13.31 -8.32 -1.83
CA VAL A 72 -14.40 -7.35 -1.84
C VAL A 72 -14.45 -6.51 -3.13
N PRO A 73 -15.61 -5.95 -3.53
CA PRO A 73 -15.68 -4.95 -4.59
C PRO A 73 -14.95 -3.65 -4.21
N SER A 74 -14.57 -2.86 -5.22
CA SER A 74 -13.80 -1.62 -5.03
C SER A 74 -14.46 -0.59 -4.10
N SER A 75 -15.80 -0.58 -4.04
CA SER A 75 -16.57 0.27 -3.13
C SER A 75 -16.28 0.01 -1.64
N LEU A 76 -15.75 -1.17 -1.29
CA LEU A 76 -15.41 -1.55 0.08
C LEU A 76 -13.91 -1.48 0.39
N PHE A 77 -13.06 -1.04 -0.56
CA PHE A 77 -11.63 -0.84 -0.28
C PHE A 77 -11.35 0.11 0.89
N PRO A 78 -12.11 1.20 1.11
CA PRO A 78 -11.93 2.04 2.30
C PRO A 78 -12.14 1.29 3.63
N LEU A 79 -13.00 0.26 3.64
CA LEU A 79 -13.20 -0.56 4.84
C LEU A 79 -12.01 -1.50 5.08
N ILE A 80 -11.39 -2.04 4.02
CA ILE A 80 -10.10 -2.76 4.15
C ILE A 80 -9.01 -1.82 4.71
N ALA A 81 -9.05 -0.53 4.35
CA ALA A 81 -8.08 0.45 4.87
C ALA A 81 -8.31 0.69 6.36
N THR A 82 -9.57 0.88 6.74
CA THR A 82 -9.98 0.98 8.13
C THR A 82 -9.56 -0.24 8.94
N ALA A 83 -9.78 -1.45 8.41
CA ALA A 83 -9.38 -2.70 9.05
C ALA A 83 -7.85 -2.78 9.22
N MET A 84 -7.09 -2.36 8.21
CA MET A 84 -5.63 -2.30 8.30
C MET A 84 -5.15 -1.28 9.34
N ASP A 85 -5.75 -0.10 9.42
CA ASP A 85 -5.39 0.91 10.42
C ASP A 85 -5.64 0.42 11.85
N GLN A 86 -6.71 -0.34 12.05
CA GLN A 86 -7.00 -0.97 13.34
C GLN A 86 -5.98 -2.06 13.75
N THR A 87 -5.05 -2.45 12.88
CA THR A 87 -3.93 -3.36 13.23
C THR A 87 -2.78 -2.65 13.97
N GLU A 88 -2.80 -1.32 14.12
CA GLU A 88 -1.69 -0.52 14.68
C GLU A 88 -1.11 -1.11 15.98
N LYS A 89 -1.95 -1.47 16.96
CA LYS A 89 -1.50 -2.04 18.24
C LYS A 89 -0.83 -3.41 18.07
N GLN A 90 -1.35 -4.25 17.18
CA GLN A 90 -0.75 -5.55 16.89
C GLN A 90 0.60 -5.38 16.20
N ILE A 91 0.70 -4.43 15.25
CA ILE A 91 1.96 -4.09 14.58
C ILE A 91 2.96 -3.51 15.57
N GLU A 92 2.56 -2.64 16.50
CA GLU A 92 3.42 -2.14 17.56
C GLU A 92 4.03 -3.28 18.38
N SER A 93 3.20 -4.23 18.81
CA SER A 93 3.66 -5.40 19.56
C SER A 93 4.68 -6.22 18.76
N LEU A 94 4.37 -6.50 17.49
CA LEU A 94 5.28 -7.23 16.59
C LEU A 94 6.60 -6.49 16.38
N LEU A 95 6.58 -5.17 16.22
CA LEU A 95 7.80 -4.38 16.04
C LEU A 95 8.68 -4.37 17.29
N LYS A 96 8.08 -4.35 18.50
CA LYS A 96 8.81 -4.47 19.77
C LYS A 96 9.48 -5.83 19.95
N GLU A 97 8.85 -6.89 19.45
CA GLU A 97 9.39 -8.25 19.49
C GLU A 97 10.48 -8.46 18.43
N LEU A 98 10.16 -8.14 17.17
CA LEU A 98 11.04 -8.36 16.02
C LEU A 98 12.26 -7.44 16.00
N LYS A 99 12.13 -6.23 16.58
CA LYS A 99 13.15 -5.17 16.64
C LYS A 99 13.87 -4.95 15.28
N PRO A 100 13.13 -4.73 14.17
CA PRO A 100 13.76 -4.56 12.87
C PRO A 100 14.53 -3.23 12.78
N GLN A 101 15.53 -3.16 11.90
CA GLN A 101 16.24 -1.90 11.64
C GLN A 101 15.43 -0.95 10.75
N ILE A 102 14.66 -1.50 9.80
CA ILE A 102 13.87 -0.76 8.82
C ILE A 102 12.53 -1.45 8.60
N VAL A 103 11.45 -0.68 8.51
CA VAL A 103 10.12 -1.13 8.05
C VAL A 103 9.81 -0.51 6.70
N PHE A 104 9.62 -1.36 5.68
CA PHE A 104 9.10 -0.96 4.37
C PHE A 104 7.58 -1.02 4.40
N PHE A 105 6.91 0.03 3.93
CA PHE A 105 5.45 0.17 3.98
C PHE A 105 4.87 0.98 2.81
N ASP A 106 3.54 0.93 2.62
CA ASP A 106 2.82 1.68 1.58
C ASP A 106 2.14 2.94 2.15
N PHE A 107 0.88 2.83 2.55
CA PHE A 107 -0.04 3.94 2.78
C PHE A 107 -0.35 4.23 4.25
N GLN A 108 0.18 3.42 5.18
CA GLN A 108 -0.19 3.46 6.60
C GLN A 108 0.34 4.74 7.25
N TYR A 109 -0.53 5.75 7.39
CA TYR A 109 -0.16 7.08 7.87
C TYR A 109 0.39 7.08 9.30
N TRP A 110 -0.05 6.14 10.14
CA TRP A 110 0.33 6.00 11.54
C TRP A 110 1.72 5.35 11.70
N LEU A 111 2.17 4.57 10.72
CA LEU A 111 3.35 3.73 10.86
C LEU A 111 4.65 4.52 11.02
N PRO A 112 4.92 5.62 10.29
CA PRO A 112 6.12 6.42 10.51
C PRO A 112 6.24 6.93 11.95
N ASN A 113 5.16 7.49 12.51
CA ASN A 113 5.13 7.97 13.89
C ASN A 113 5.35 6.85 14.89
N LEU A 114 4.74 5.68 14.65
CA LEU A 114 4.95 4.49 15.48
C LEU A 114 6.42 4.04 15.45
N THR A 115 7.01 3.88 14.26
CA THR A 115 8.40 3.44 14.10
C THR A 115 9.39 4.43 14.73
N GLN A 116 9.13 5.74 14.61
CA GLN A 116 9.95 6.78 15.23
C GLN A 116 10.01 6.62 16.76
N LYS A 117 8.86 6.40 17.42
CA LYS A 117 8.80 6.17 18.87
C LYS A 117 9.58 4.93 19.32
N LEU A 118 9.74 3.96 18.43
CA LEU A 118 10.49 2.72 18.67
C LEU A 118 11.96 2.79 18.24
N GLY A 119 12.42 3.93 17.70
CA GLY A 119 13.78 4.06 17.17
C GLY A 119 14.04 3.25 15.89
N ILE A 120 12.98 2.90 15.15
CA ILE A 120 13.02 2.10 13.93
C ILE A 120 12.92 3.03 12.72
N LYS A 121 13.71 2.79 11.66
CA LYS A 121 13.58 3.55 10.42
C LYS A 121 12.33 3.09 9.65
N SER A 122 11.56 4.02 9.11
CA SER A 122 10.50 3.70 8.14
C SER A 122 10.93 4.11 6.73
N LEU A 123 10.62 3.27 5.75
CA LEU A 123 10.84 3.53 4.33
C LEU A 123 9.54 3.32 3.57
N GLN A 124 9.03 4.37 2.95
CA GLN A 124 7.84 4.28 2.13
C GLN A 124 8.21 3.68 0.76
N TYR A 125 7.69 2.50 0.46
CA TYR A 125 7.88 1.78 -0.79
C TYR A 125 6.54 1.68 -1.52
N LEU A 126 6.15 2.78 -2.18
CA LEU A 126 4.90 2.86 -2.91
C LEU A 126 4.97 2.08 -4.22
N ILE A 127 4.03 1.17 -4.41
CA ILE A 127 3.81 0.49 -5.69
C ILE A 127 3.01 1.41 -6.63
N TRP A 128 3.63 2.54 -6.98
CA TRP A 128 3.03 3.55 -7.84
C TRP A 128 4.09 4.15 -8.76
N ASN A 129 3.73 4.42 -10.02
CA ASN A 129 4.64 5.05 -10.97
C ASN A 129 4.94 6.50 -10.54
N PRO A 130 6.21 6.91 -10.32
CA PRO A 130 6.53 8.27 -9.89
C PRO A 130 5.97 9.36 -10.82
N ILE A 131 5.88 9.07 -12.12
CA ILE A 131 5.28 9.98 -13.09
C ILE A 131 3.77 10.15 -12.82
N SER A 132 3.05 9.05 -12.58
CA SER A 132 1.64 9.10 -12.20
C SER A 132 1.43 9.81 -10.87
N SER A 133 2.35 9.67 -9.90
CA SER A 133 2.29 10.43 -8.63
C SER A 133 2.46 11.92 -8.86
N ALA A 134 3.46 12.34 -9.64
CA ALA A 134 3.69 13.74 -9.96
C ALA A 134 2.55 14.33 -10.79
N TYR A 135 1.97 13.52 -11.68
CA TYR A 135 0.87 13.93 -12.54
C TYR A 135 -0.42 14.08 -11.74
N LEU A 136 -0.84 13.06 -10.99
CA LEU A 136 -2.12 13.03 -10.29
C LEU A 136 -2.06 13.62 -8.87
N GLY A 137 -0.88 13.89 -8.33
CA GLY A 137 -0.69 14.47 -7.01
C GLY A 137 -1.35 15.85 -6.86
N ASN A 138 -1.41 16.34 -5.62
CA ASN A 138 -2.00 17.64 -5.25
C ASN A 138 -1.10 18.82 -5.67
N ILE A 139 -0.64 18.85 -6.93
CA ILE A 139 -0.12 20.08 -7.53
C ILE A 139 -1.33 20.95 -7.84
N PRO A 140 -1.32 22.27 -7.55
CA PRO A 140 -2.42 23.16 -7.87
C PRO A 140 -2.76 23.07 -9.37
N ARG A 141 -3.81 22.32 -9.68
CA ARG A 141 -4.45 22.34 -10.99
C ARG A 141 -5.37 23.54 -10.94
N GLN A 142 -5.24 24.47 -11.88
CA GLN A 142 -6.18 25.58 -12.02
C GLN A 142 -7.53 24.99 -12.42
N SER A 143 -8.34 24.55 -11.47
CA SER A 143 -9.75 24.26 -11.69
C SER A 143 -10.51 25.58 -11.54
N GLN A 144 -11.38 25.91 -12.49
CA GLN A 144 -12.30 27.04 -12.35
C GLN A 144 -13.48 26.74 -11.37
N GLY A 145 -13.30 25.77 -10.46
CA GLY A 145 -14.29 25.29 -9.50
C GLY A 145 -13.70 24.32 -8.47
N SER A 146 -14.49 23.91 -7.48
CA SER A 146 -14.07 23.03 -6.37
C SER A 146 -13.87 21.55 -6.75
N PHE A 147 -14.31 21.14 -7.94
CA PHE A 147 -14.29 19.74 -8.39
C PHE A 147 -13.48 19.59 -9.68
N LEU A 148 -12.64 18.55 -9.75
CA LEU A 148 -11.86 18.20 -10.94
C LEU A 148 -12.66 17.21 -11.79
N THR A 149 -12.83 17.51 -13.08
CA THR A 149 -13.46 16.60 -14.04
C THR A 149 -12.43 15.64 -14.64
N GLU A 150 -12.91 14.61 -15.36
CA GLU A 150 -12.03 13.73 -16.14
C GLU A 150 -11.19 14.53 -17.14
N PHE A 151 -11.79 15.53 -17.82
CA PHE A 151 -11.10 16.41 -18.77
C PHE A 151 -10.00 17.25 -18.11
N ASP A 152 -10.20 17.68 -16.87
CA ASP A 152 -9.19 18.44 -16.12
C ASP A 152 -7.99 17.55 -15.75
N LEU A 153 -8.25 16.27 -15.48
CA LEU A 153 -7.20 15.28 -15.21
C LEU A 153 -6.53 14.78 -16.50
N MET A 154 -7.15 14.87 -17.67
CA MET A 154 -6.49 14.53 -18.94
C MET A 154 -5.38 15.52 -19.35
N LYS A 155 -5.36 16.72 -18.75
CA LYS A 155 -4.30 17.71 -18.95
C LYS A 155 -3.23 17.56 -17.87
N PRO A 156 -1.93 17.63 -18.20
CA PRO A 156 -0.89 17.65 -17.16
C PRO A 156 -1.00 18.89 -16.28
N PRO A 157 -0.54 18.84 -15.01
CA PRO A 157 -0.47 20.02 -14.17
C PRO A 157 0.55 21.03 -14.71
N SER A 158 0.44 22.30 -14.32
CA SER A 158 1.40 23.33 -14.74
C SER A 158 2.82 22.97 -14.28
N GLY A 159 3.81 23.14 -15.15
CA GLY A 159 5.21 22.80 -14.88
C GLY A 159 5.54 21.31 -14.97
N PHE A 160 4.57 20.46 -15.34
CA PHE A 160 4.86 19.06 -15.66
C PHE A 160 5.68 18.98 -16.95
N PRO A 161 6.73 18.15 -17.01
CA PRO A 161 7.53 18.00 -18.23
C PRO A 161 6.66 17.54 -19.39
N ASP A 162 7.02 17.95 -20.60
CA ASP A 162 6.31 17.51 -21.81
C ASP A 162 6.43 15.99 -21.91
N SER A 163 5.33 15.29 -21.65
CA SER A 163 5.31 13.85 -21.47
C SER A 163 4.40 13.24 -22.52
N SER A 164 4.86 12.16 -23.14
CA SER A 164 4.01 11.32 -23.99
C SER A 164 2.92 10.59 -23.18
N ILE A 165 2.93 10.71 -21.86
CA ILE A 165 1.97 10.08 -20.96
C ILE A 165 0.69 10.90 -20.97
N LYS A 166 -0.37 10.26 -21.44
CA LYS A 166 -1.72 10.80 -21.52
C LYS A 166 -2.63 9.83 -20.79
N PHE A 167 -3.45 10.35 -19.91
CA PHE A 167 -4.56 9.59 -19.35
C PHE A 167 -5.78 9.75 -20.24
N TYR A 168 -6.52 8.67 -20.44
CA TYR A 168 -7.80 8.67 -21.12
C TYR A 168 -8.94 8.80 -20.10
N SER A 169 -10.08 9.34 -20.55
CA SER A 169 -11.28 9.52 -19.70
C SER A 169 -11.65 8.25 -18.92
N HIS A 170 -11.60 7.07 -19.55
CA HIS A 170 -11.95 5.81 -18.89
C HIS A 170 -10.97 5.41 -17.77
N GLU A 171 -9.69 5.83 -17.84
CA GLU A 171 -8.70 5.58 -16.79
C GLU A 171 -8.88 6.53 -15.60
N LEU A 172 -9.42 7.72 -15.86
CA LEU A 172 -9.62 8.77 -14.87
C LEU A 172 -10.99 8.73 -14.19
N ARG A 173 -11.97 8.04 -14.80
CA ARG A 173 -13.33 7.95 -14.29
C ARG A 173 -13.40 7.52 -12.82
N ALA A 174 -12.65 6.46 -12.48
CA ALA A 174 -12.56 5.99 -11.11
C ALA A 174 -11.86 7.02 -10.20
N LEU A 175 -10.82 7.72 -10.67
CA LEU A 175 -10.13 8.72 -9.87
C LEU A 175 -11.03 9.94 -9.55
N VAL A 176 -11.84 10.38 -10.52
CA VAL A 176 -12.78 11.49 -10.36
C VAL A 176 -13.92 11.12 -9.42
N SER A 177 -14.48 9.91 -9.55
CA SER A 177 -15.59 9.46 -8.69
C SER A 177 -15.21 9.32 -7.21
N HIS A 178 -13.91 9.24 -6.88
CA HIS A 178 -13.42 9.18 -5.50
C HIS A 178 -12.95 10.54 -4.96
N ARG A 179 -12.88 11.58 -5.81
CA ARG A 179 -12.44 12.94 -5.43
C ARG A 179 -13.58 13.94 -5.25
N ASN A 180 -14.75 13.64 -5.80
CA ASN A 180 -15.97 14.43 -5.71
C ASN A 180 -16.95 13.77 -4.73
#